data_AF-A0A353PB90-F1
#
_entry.id   AF-A0A353PB90-F1
#
_cell.length_a   1.000
_cell.length_b   1.000
_cell.length_c   1.000
_cell.angle_alpha   90.00
_cell.angle_beta   90.00
_cell.angle_gamma   90.00
#
_symmetry.space_group_name_H-M   'P 1'
#
loop_
_entity.id
_entity.type
_entity.pdbx_description
1 polymer ?
#
loop_
_entity_poly.entity_id
_entity_poly.type
_entity_poly.pdbx_seq_one_letter_code
_entity_poly.pdbx_strand_id
1 'polypeptide(L)'
;FLVLDAVWLGYLCKDFYLSRMEPIMLERPRMGAAMLFYTVYVTGLMYFVIVPALSTGGWHAAAVNGGLFGFFTYLTYNATAYAVIKRFDLGL
;
A
#
# COMPACT_ATOMS: atom_id res chain seq x y z
N PHE A 1 -12.36 -1.07 -5.08
CA PHE A 1 -11.01 -1.05 -4.47
C PHE A 1 -10.62 -2.45 -3.99
N LEU A 2 -11.14 -2.95 -2.86
CA LEU A 2 -10.70 -4.23 -2.28
C LEU A 2 -10.72 -5.45 -3.23
N VAL A 3 -11.75 -5.59 -4.08
CA VAL A 3 -11.82 -6.68 -5.06
C VAL A 3 -10.75 -6.53 -6.16
N LEU A 4 -10.53 -5.30 -6.64
CA LEU A 4 -9.50 -5.00 -7.64
C LEU A 4 -8.10 -5.24 -7.07
N ASP A 5 -7.90 -4.87 -5.81
CA ASP A 5 -6.66 -5.05 -5.05
C ASP A 5 -6.36 -6.54 -4.82
N ALA A 6 -7.40 -7.32 -4.47
CA ALA A 6 -7.28 -8.77 -4.31
C ALA A 6 -6.92 -9.48 -5.62
N VAL A 7 -7.51 -9.07 -6.75
CA VAL A 7 -7.17 -9.60 -8.08
C VAL A 7 -5.74 -9.21 -8.47
N TRP A 8 -5.34 -7.97 -8.21
CA TRP A 8 -3.99 -7.49 -8.50
C TRP A 8 -2.91 -8.24 -7.71
N LEU A 9 -3.07 -8.33 -6.38
CA LEU A 9 -2.13 -9.02 -5.50
C LEU A 9 -2.14 -10.54 -5.73
N GLY A 10 -3.32 -11.13 -5.94
CA GLY A 10 -3.47 -12.57 -6.09
C GLY A 10 -3.01 -13.12 -7.43
N TYR A 11 -3.10 -12.33 -8.51
CA TYR A 11 -2.89 -12.82 -9.87
C TYR A 11 -1.75 -12.11 -10.62
N LEU A 12 -1.66 -10.78 -10.57
CA LEU A 12 -0.62 -10.05 -11.32
C LEU A 12 0.69 -9.93 -10.55
N CYS A 13 0.62 -9.67 -9.26
CA CYS A 13 1.82 -9.43 -8.45
C CYS A 13 2.40 -10.70 -7.85
N LYS A 14 1.65 -11.81 -7.82
CA LYS A 14 2.05 -13.04 -7.15
C LYS A 14 3.39 -13.58 -7.67
N ASP A 15 3.56 -13.68 -8.98
CA ASP A 15 4.80 -14.21 -9.58
C ASP A 15 5.99 -13.25 -9.42
N PHE A 16 5.73 -11.94 -9.42
CA PHE A 16 6.76 -10.92 -9.18
C PHE A 16 7.26 -10.94 -7.73
N TYR A 17 6.33 -11.06 -6.78
CA TYR A 17 6.68 -11.15 -5.36
C TYR A 17 7.36 -12.48 -5.04
N LEU A 18 6.84 -13.61 -5.57
CA LEU A 18 7.48 -14.91 -5.39
C LEU A 18 8.91 -14.90 -5.96
N SER A 19 9.12 -14.45 -7.21
CA SER A 19 10.46 -14.44 -7.81
C SER A 19 11.50 -13.56 -7.09
N ARG A 20 11.08 -12.49 -6.39
CA ARG A 20 11.99 -11.56 -5.68
C ARG A 20 12.09 -11.82 -4.18
N MET A 21 11.08 -12.44 -3.59
CA MET A 21 10.95 -12.58 -2.14
C MET A 21 10.69 -14.02 -1.66
N GLU A 22 10.77 -15.03 -2.53
CA GLU A 22 10.60 -16.45 -2.16
C GLU A 22 11.31 -16.84 -0.86
N PRO A 23 12.62 -16.56 -0.67
CA PRO A 23 13.34 -17.05 0.50
C PRO A 23 13.03 -16.28 1.80
N ILE A 24 12.30 -15.16 1.72
CA ILE A 24 11.94 -14.31 2.86
C ILE A 24 10.43 -14.24 3.11
N MET A 25 9.62 -14.86 2.24
CA MET A 25 8.17 -14.91 2.39
C MET A 25 7.77 -15.90 3.48
N LEU A 26 6.80 -15.49 4.30
CA LEU A 26 6.15 -16.38 5.26
C LEU A 26 5.27 -17.39 4.53
N GLU A 27 5.30 -18.66 4.95
CA GLU A 27 4.41 -19.72 4.45
C GLU A 27 2.93 -19.40 4.63
N ARG A 28 2.59 -18.63 5.67
CA ARG A 28 1.24 -18.13 5.93
C ARG A 28 1.26 -16.63 6.25
N PRO A 29 0.49 -15.81 5.52
CA PRO A 29 0.35 -14.39 5.84
C PRO A 29 -0.18 -14.19 7.25
N ARG A 30 0.37 -13.19 7.96
CA ARG A 30 -0.14 -12.77 9.27
C ARG A 30 -1.41 -11.94 9.06
N MET A 31 -2.56 -12.62 8.95
CA MET A 31 -3.87 -12.01 8.67
C MET A 31 -4.23 -10.88 9.63
N GLY A 32 -3.86 -10.97 10.91
CA GLY A 32 -4.09 -9.90 11.90
C GLY A 32 -3.35 -8.60 11.55
N ALA A 33 -2.08 -8.68 11.12
CA ALA A 33 -1.32 -7.52 10.70
C ALA A 33 -1.88 -6.91 9.40
N ALA A 34 -2.31 -7.75 8.46
CA ALA A 34 -2.96 -7.31 7.23
C ALA A 34 -4.28 -6.56 7.53
N MET A 35 -5.12 -7.11 8.40
CA MET A 35 -6.40 -6.48 8.76
C MET A 35 -6.20 -5.13 9.46
N LEU A 36 -5.23 -5.04 10.39
CA LEU A 36 -4.87 -3.78 11.04
C LEU A 36 -4.41 -2.74 10.02
N PHE A 37 -3.51 -3.13 9.11
CA PHE A 37 -3.03 -2.26 8.04
C PHE A 37 -4.17 -1.71 7.18
N TYR A 38 -5.04 -2.58 6.64
CA TYR A 38 -6.15 -2.13 5.79
C TYR A 38 -7.12 -1.21 6.55
N THR A 39 -7.41 -1.51 7.82
CA THR A 39 -8.31 -0.69 8.64
C THR A 39 -7.74 0.71 8.84
N VAL A 40 -6.47 0.80 9.25
CA VAL A 40 -5.78 2.08 9.47
C VAL A 40 -5.61 2.84 8.16
N TYR A 41 -5.21 2.17 7.08
CA TYR A 41 -4.99 2.78 5.78
C TYR A 41 -6.28 3.39 5.22
N VAL A 42 -7.39 2.64 5.24
CA VAL A 42 -8.70 3.13 4.78
C VAL A 42 -9.19 4.28 5.68
N THR A 43 -9.01 4.18 7.00
CA THR A 43 -9.39 5.27 7.92
C THR A 43 -8.61 6.55 7.63
N GLY A 44 -7.29 6.44 7.43
CA GLY A 44 -6.45 7.56 7.06
C GLY A 44 -6.84 8.16 5.70
N LEU A 45 -7.10 7.33 4.70
CA LEU A 45 -7.57 7.77 3.38
C LEU A 45 -8.90 8.54 3.48
N MET A 46 -9.86 8.01 4.25
CA MET A 46 -11.14 8.68 4.47
C MET A 46 -10.95 10.04 5.14
N TYR A 47 -10.13 10.11 6.20
CA TYR A 47 -9.94 11.31 7.01
C TYR A 47 -9.10 12.41 6.32
N PHE A 48 -7.99 12.05 5.69
CA PHE A 48 -7.05 13.02 5.11
C PHE A 48 -7.36 13.38 3.65
N VAL A 49 -8.05 12.51 2.91
CA VAL A 49 -8.28 12.70 1.48
C VAL A 49 -9.76 12.92 1.18
N ILE A 50 -10.63 11.99 1.59
CA ILE A 50 -12.03 11.98 1.12
C ILE A 50 -12.87 13.04 1.84
N VAL A 51 -12.85 13.10 3.17
CA VAL A 51 -13.64 14.07 3.95
C VAL A 51 -13.27 15.52 3.58
N PRO A 52 -11.98 15.91 3.51
CA PRO A 52 -11.58 17.27 3.12
C PRO A 52 -11.94 17.61 1.67
N ALA A 53 -11.85 16.63 0.75
CA ALA A 53 -12.22 16.84 -0.64
C ALA A 53 -13.72 17.05 -0.82
N LEU A 54 -14.55 16.33 -0.06
CA LEU A 54 -16.01 16.51 -0.07
C LEU A 54 -16.43 17.85 0.56
N SER A 55 -15.73 18.33 1.59
CA SER A 55 -16.07 19.60 2.26
C SER A 55 -15.63 20.84 1.48
N THR A 56 -14.50 20.76 0.76
CA THR A 56 -13.98 21.87 -0.05
C THR A 56 -14.49 21.86 -1.50
N GLY A 57 -15.22 20.81 -1.91
CA GLY A 57 -15.85 20.68 -3.23
C GLY A 57 -14.88 20.51 -4.41
N GLY A 58 -13.58 20.39 -4.15
CA GLY A 58 -12.54 20.36 -5.18
C GLY A 58 -11.92 18.97 -5.35
N TRP A 59 -12.11 18.36 -6.53
CA TRP A 59 -11.39 17.14 -6.94
C TRP A 59 -9.87 17.33 -6.93
N HIS A 60 -9.38 18.57 -7.10
CA HIS A 60 -7.98 18.93 -6.97
C HIS A 60 -7.41 18.63 -5.58
N ALA A 61 -8.17 18.89 -4.51
CA ALA A 61 -7.72 18.59 -3.15
C ALA A 61 -7.59 17.08 -2.93
N ALA A 62 -8.53 16.28 -3.47
CA ALA A 62 -8.42 14.82 -3.45
C ALA A 62 -7.19 14.33 -4.22
N ALA A 63 -6.91 14.91 -5.39
CA ALA A 63 -5.77 14.51 -6.22
C ALA A 63 -4.43 14.81 -5.52
N VAL A 64 -4.27 16.00 -4.95
CA VAL A 64 -3.02 16.39 -4.27
C VAL A 64 -2.86 15.63 -2.95
N ASN A 65 -3.88 15.64 -2.08
CA ASN A 65 -3.79 14.98 -0.77
C ASN A 65 -3.72 13.46 -0.92
N GLY A 66 -4.46 12.88 -1.86
CA GLY A 66 -4.40 11.46 -2.20
C GLY A 66 -3.04 11.07 -2.77
N GLY A 67 -2.48 11.88 -3.67
CA GLY A 67 -1.14 11.70 -4.22
C GLY A 67 -0.07 11.73 -3.14
N LEU A 68 -0.10 12.73 -2.25
CA LEU A 68 0.84 12.85 -1.13
C LEU A 68 0.70 11.70 -0.12
N PHE A 69 -0.54 11.36 0.26
CA PHE A 69 -0.80 10.25 1.17
C PHE A 69 -0.25 8.93 0.60
N GLY A 70 -0.58 8.65 -0.67
CA GLY A 70 -0.07 7.49 -1.39
C GLY A 70 1.46 7.47 -1.47
N PHE A 71 2.06 8.60 -1.87
CA PHE A 71 3.51 8.78 -1.95
C PHE A 71 4.20 8.45 -0.63
N PHE A 72 3.72 9.01 0.49
CA PHE A 72 4.32 8.73 1.80
C PHE A 72 4.19 7.27 2.18
N THR A 73 3.01 6.65 1.99
CA THR A 73 2.87 5.22 2.31
C THR A 73 3.78 4.31 1.49
N TYR A 74 3.91 4.56 0.18
CA TYR A 74 4.82 3.80 -0.67
C TYR A 74 6.28 4.06 -0.32
N LEU A 75 6.65 5.32 -0.07
CA LEU A 75 8.01 5.69 0.32
C LEU A 75 8.40 5.02 1.64
N THR A 76 7.53 5.08 2.66
CA THR A 76 7.79 4.44 3.96
C THR A 76 7.94 2.93 3.82
N TYR A 77 7.09 2.27 3.02
CA TYR A 77 7.21 0.84 2.76
C TYR A 77 8.54 0.50 2.07
N ASN A 78 8.85 1.15 0.94
CA ASN A 78 10.06 0.88 0.18
C ASN A 78 11.34 1.21 0.96
N ALA A 79 11.38 2.36 1.66
CA ALA A 79 12.53 2.75 2.46
C ALA A 79 12.77 1.78 3.63
N THR A 80 11.70 1.35 4.30
CA THR A 80 11.81 0.38 5.40
C THR A 80 12.23 -0.98 4.89
N ALA A 81 11.62 -1.45 3.79
CA ALA A 81 11.97 -2.71 3.17
C ALA A 81 13.43 -2.72 2.69
N TYR A 82 13.90 -1.63 2.06
CA TYR A 82 15.30 -1.46 1.67
C TYR A 82 16.26 -1.49 2.86
N ALA A 83 15.85 -0.94 4.01
CA ALA A 83 16.67 -0.94 5.22
C ALA A 83 16.77 -2.31 5.91
N VAL A 84 15.72 -3.14 5.86
CA VAL A 84 15.64 -4.38 6.66
C VAL A 84 15.75 -5.68 5.85
N ILE A 85 15.49 -5.65 4.54
CA ILE A 85 15.52 -6.83 3.68
C ILE A 85 16.83 -6.89 2.87
N LYS A 86 17.57 -7.98 3.04
CA LYS A 86 18.82 -8.22 2.28
C LYS A 86 18.51 -8.39 0.79
N ARG A 87 19.18 -7.61 -0.07
CA ARG A 87 18.98 -7.59 -1.55
C ARG A 87 17.58 -7.13 -2.00
N PHE A 88 16.93 -6.23 -1.26
CA PHE A 88 15.70 -5.59 -1.72
C PHE A 88 15.97 -4.70 -2.93
N ASP A 89 15.38 -5.04 -4.08
CA ASP A 89 15.42 -4.23 -5.29
C ASP A 89 14.28 -3.20 -5.26
N LEU A 90 14.60 -1.93 -5.49
CA LEU A 90 13.64 -0.84 -5.54
C LEU A 90 12.72 -0.92 -6.77
N GLY A 91 13.07 -1.75 -7.77
CA GLY A 91 12.25 -1.95 -8.96
C GLY A 91 12.09 -0.68 -9.81
N LEU A 92 13.09 0.20 -9.75
CA LEU A 92 13.25 1.41 -10.56
C LEU A 92 14.07 1.11 -11.81
#